data_AF-A0A644TWA1-F1
#
_entry.id   AF-A0A644TWA1-F1
#
_cell.length_a   1.000
_cell.length_b   1.000
_cell.length_c   1.000
_cell.angle_alpha   90.00
_cell.angle_beta   90.00
_cell.angle_gamma   90.00
#
_symmetry.space_group_name_H-M   'P 1'
#
loop_
_entity.id
_entity.type
_entity.pdbx_description
1 polymer ?
#
loop_
_entity_poly.entity_id
_entity_poly.type
_entity_poly.pdbx_seq_one_letter_code
_entity_poly.pdbx_strand_id
1 'polypeptide(L)' 'MKTVFTSTFQDEAVVVLSILRSGGIEGELMANSMFNVNPLFVTDIRGVSVVVPDDQEADALALVADYRKKSLRDE' A
#
# COMPACT_ATOMS: atom_id res chain seq x y z
N MET A 1 4.94 1.69 13.67
CA MET A 1 4.76 1.61 12.20
C MET A 1 3.48 0.84 11.92
N LYS A 2 2.57 1.41 11.14
CA LYS A 2 1.28 0.82 10.76
C LYS A 2 1.13 0.70 9.25
N THR A 3 0.56 -0.41 8.81
CA THR A 3 0.21 -0.63 7.41
C THR A 3 -1.08 0.12 7.07
N VAL A 4 -1.01 1.06 6.13
CA VAL A 4 -2.15 1.89 5.70
C VAL A 4 -2.66 1.52 4.31
N PHE A 5 -1.85 0.81 3.53
CA PHE A 5 -2.23 0.34 2.20
C PHE A 5 -1.55 -0.99 1.90
N THR A 6 -2.25 -1.87 1.19
CA THR A 6 -1.71 -3.11 0.64
C THR A 6 -2.30 -3.29 -0.75
N SER A 7 -1.45 -3.57 -1.73
CA SER A 7 -1.85 -3.90 -3.09
C SER A 7 -0.97 -5.00 -3.66
N THR A 8 -1.53 -5.82 -4.53
CA THR A 8 -0.79 -6.82 -5.30
C THR A 8 0.20 -6.17 -6.27
N PHE A 9 -0.10 -4.95 -6.74
CA PHE A 9 0.70 -4.22 -7.70
C PHE A 9 1.62 -3.22 -7.01
N GLN A 10 2.93 -3.34 -7.29
CA GLN A 10 3.92 -2.40 -6.75
C GLN A 10 3.68 -0.97 -7.24
N ASP A 11 3.18 -0.79 -8.46
CA ASP A 11 2.94 0.53 -9.05
C ASP A 11 1.91 1.35 -8.25
N GLU A 12 0.81 0.71 -7.82
CA GLU A 12 -0.19 1.36 -6.97
C GLU A 12 0.41 1.77 -5.62
N ALA A 13 1.20 0.89 -5.01
CA ALA A 13 1.85 1.19 -3.74
C ALA A 13 2.83 2.37 -3.86
N VAL A 14 3.55 2.50 -4.98
CA VAL A 14 4.43 3.63 -5.29
C VAL A 14 3.63 4.93 -5.45
N VAL A 15 2.47 4.88 -6.11
CA VAL A 15 1.59 6.05 -6.24
C VAL A 15 1.08 6.51 -4.88
N VAL A 16 0.57 5.59 -4.06
CA VAL A 16 0.10 5.91 -2.71
C VAL A 16 1.22 6.50 -1.85
N LEU A 17 2.42 5.91 -1.90
CA LEU A 17 3.58 6.45 -1.17
C LEU A 17 3.93 7.87 -1.64
N SER A 18 3.85 8.14 -2.94
CA SER A 18 4.12 9.47 -3.49
C SER A 18 3.10 10.50 -3.04
N ILE A 19 1.83 10.13 -2.95
CA ILE A 19 0.75 10.98 -2.41
C ILE A 19 0.99 11.29 -0.93
N LEU A 20 1.31 10.27 -0.13
CA LEU A 20 1.61 10.44 1.29
C LEU A 20 2.80 11.39 1.51
N ARG A 21 3.89 11.20 0.76
CA ARG A 21 5.06 12.08 0.81
C ARG A 21 4.75 13.50 0.38
N SER A 22 3.90 13.68 -0.63
CA SER A 22 3.43 15.01 -1.02
C SER A 22 2.59 15.69 0.07
N GLY A 23 1.92 14.91 0.92
CA GLY A 23 1.21 15.39 2.10
C GLY A 23 2.11 15.63 3.32
N GLY A 24 3.42 15.44 3.20
CA GLY A 24 4.37 15.55 4.32
C GLY A 24 4.41 14.33 5.24
N ILE A 25 3.78 13.22 4.84
CA ILE A 25 3.77 11.98 5.62
C ILE A 25 4.95 11.11 5.21
N GLU A 26 5.78 10.75 6.19
CA GLU A 26 6.87 9.81 5.95
C GLU A 26 6.31 8.39 5.85
N GLY A 27 6.61 7.71 4.74
CA GLY A 27 6.15 6.36 4.49
C GLY A 27 7.23 5.51 3.85
N GLU A 28 7.12 4.21 4.08
CA GLU A 28 8.02 3.18 3.53
C GLU A 28 7.21 2.09 2.81
N LEU A 29 7.82 1.54 1.75
CA LEU A 29 7.29 0.37 1.06
C LEU A 29 7.85 -0.87 1.70
N MET A 30 6.96 -1.72 2.22
CA MET A 30 7.29 -3.08 2.63
C MET A 30 6.85 -4.05 1.55
N ALA A 31 7.82 -4.60 0.82
CA ALA A 31 7.57 -5.75 -0.03
C ALA A 31 7.25 -6.95 0.86
N ASN A 32 6.05 -7.53 0.77
CA ASN A 32 5.75 -8.78 1.45
C ASN A 32 6.36 -9.93 0.64
N SER A 33 7.69 -10.07 0.67
CA SER A 33 8.37 -11.14 -0.05
C SER A 33 8.16 -12.48 0.66
N MET A 34 7.11 -13.19 0.27
CA MET A 34 7.07 -14.63 0.48
C MET A 34 6.61 -15.29 -0.81
N PHE A 35 7.54 -15.45 -1.75
CA PHE A 35 7.39 -16.32 -2.91
C PHE A 35 7.44 -17.78 -2.42
N ASN A 36 6.39 -18.25 -1.74
CA ASN A 36 6.27 -19.64 -1.36
C ASN A 36 5.58 -20.38 -2.51
N VAL A 37 6.38 -20.92 -3.43
CA VAL A 37 5.86 -21.82 -4.47
C VAL A 37 5.57 -23.16 -3.81
N ASN A 38 4.35 -23.32 -3.30
CA ASN A 38 3.87 -24.62 -2.91
C ASN A 38 3.59 -25.41 -4.21
N PRO A 39 4.19 -26.59 -4.45
CA PRO A 39 4.04 -27.37 -5.69
C PRO A 39 2.60 -27.84 -6.00
N LEU A 40 1.61 -27.44 -5.20
CA LEU A 40 0.18 -27.70 -5.36
C LEU A 40 -0.60 -26.56 -6.03
N PHE A 41 0.04 -25.69 -6.82
CA PHE A 41 -0.59 -24.59 -7.58
C PHE A 41 -1.27 -23.50 -6.72
N VAL A 42 -0.85 -23.32 -5.46
CA VAL A 42 -1.32 -22.19 -4.64
C VAL A 42 -0.29 -21.05 -4.75
N THR A 43 -0.49 -20.17 -5.72
CA THR A 43 0.23 -18.88 -5.80
C THR A 43 -0.34 -17.92 -4.76
N ASP A 44 0.30 -17.83 -3.59
CA ASP A 44 0.03 -16.76 -2.62
C ASP A 44 0.76 -15.50 -3.10
N ILE A 45 0.07 -14.63 -3.86
CA ILE A 45 0.64 -13.36 -4.32
C ILE A 45 0.57 -12.38 -3.16
N ARG A 46 1.60 -12.41 -2.30
CA ARG A 46 1.74 -11.42 -1.23
C ARG A 46 2.26 -10.12 -1.84
N GLY A 47 1.36 -9.15 -1.97
CA GLY A 47 1.62 -7.86 -2.59
C GLY A 47 2.57 -6.94 -1.82
N VAL A 48 2.63 -5.68 -2.22
CA VAL A 48 3.38 -4.61 -1.55
C VAL A 48 2.48 -3.87 -0.57
N SER A 49 3.03 -3.58 0.61
CA SER A 49 2.37 -2.78 1.63
C SER A 49 3.05 -1.43 1.81
N VAL A 50 2.28 -0.39 2.12
CA VAL A 50 2.80 0.93 2.55
C VAL A 50 2.61 1.03 4.06
N VAL A 51 3.71 1.30 4.76
CA VAL A 51 3.73 1.53 6.20
C VAL A 51 4.08 2.98 6.50
N VAL A 52 3.46 3.52 7.54
CA VAL A 52 3.70 4.88 8.05
C VAL A 52 3.93 4.85 9.56
N PRO A 53 4.57 5.88 10.13
CA PRO A 53 4.61 6.13 11.56
C PRO A 53 3.22 6.18 12.20
N ASP A 54 3.11 5.74 13.47
CA ASP A 54 1.82 5.55 14.15
C ASP A 54 1.13 6.89 14.46
N ASP A 55 1.91 7.96 14.61
CA ASP A 55 1.47 9.34 14.78
C ASP A 55 0.77 9.91 13.54
N GLN A 56 1.01 9.34 12.36
CA GLN A 56 0.48 9.82 11.07
C GLN A 56 -0.53 8.84 10.46
N GLU A 57 -0.93 7.80 11.19
CA GLU A 57 -1.86 6.75 10.74
C GLU A 57 -3.21 7.32 10.26
N ALA A 58 -3.81 8.23 11.03
CA ALA A 58 -5.14 8.77 10.73
C ALA A 58 -5.17 9.59 9.43
N ASP A 59 -4.17 10.46 9.24
CA ASP A 59 -4.04 11.30 8.05
C ASP A 59 -3.69 10.46 6.82
N ALA A 60 -2.80 9.47 6.99
CA ALA A 60 -2.45 8.54 5.93
C ALA A 60 -3.66 7.72 5.45
N LEU A 61 -4.48 7.22 6.37
CA LEU A 61 -5.72 6.50 6.04
C LEU A 61 -6.72 7.38 5.29
N ALA A 62 -6.84 8.66 5.65
CA ALA A 62 -7.72 9.61 4.95
C ALA A 62 -7.29 9.82 3.50
N LEU A 63 -5.98 9.99 3.26
CA LEU A 63 -5.41 10.14 1.91
C LEU A 63 -5.58 8.86 1.07
N VAL A 64 -5.33 7.69 1.67
CA VAL A 64 -5.54 6.40 1.01
C VAL A 64 -7.01 6.20 0.64
N ALA A 65 -7.94 6.61 1.50
CA ALA A 65 -9.37 6.53 1.22
C ALA A 65 -9.81 7.46 0.07
N ASP A 66 -9.24 8.67 -0.02
CA ASP A 66 -9.47 9.57 -1.16
C ASP A 66 -8.92 8.98 -2.47
N TYR A 67 -7.71 8.42 -2.43
CA TYR A 67 -7.11 7.73 -3.58
C TYR A 67 -8.00 6.58 -4.08
N ARG A 68 -8.47 5.70 -3.18
CA ARG A 68 -9.39 4.60 -3.55
C ARG A 68 -10.70 5.10 -4.16
N LYS A 69 -11.28 6.19 -3.63
CA LYS A 69 -12.49 6.79 -4.19
C LYS A 69 -12.28 7.36 -5.59
N LYS A 70 -11.10 7.94 -5.87
CA LYS A 70 -10.75 8.44 -7.21
C LYS A 70 -10.50 7.31 -8.18
N SER A 71 -9.75 6.27 -7.77
CA SER A 71 -9.48 5.09 -8.60
C SER A 71 -10.77 4.39 -9.06
N LEU A 72 -11.79 4.31 -8.20
CA LEU A 72 -13.10 3.72 -8.53
C LEU A 72 -13.97 4.59 -9.46
N ARG A 73 -13.59 5.84 -9.72
CA ARG A 73 -14.36 6.78 -10.56
C ARG A 73 -13.90 6.80 -12.01
N ASP A 74 -12.76 6.17 -12.30
CA ASP A 74 -12.18 6.02 -13.63
C ASP A 74 -12.47 4.64 -14.27
N GLU A 75 -13.25 3.78 -13.60
CA GLU A 75 -13.89 2.56 -14.16
C GLU A 75 -15.38 2.80 -14.47
#